data_AF-A0A924QK01-F1
#
_entry.id   AF-A0A924QK01-F1
#
_cell.length_a   1.000
_cell.length_b   1.000
_cell.length_c   1.000
_cell.angle_alpha   90.00
_cell.angle_beta   90.00
_cell.angle_gamma   90.00
#
_symmetry.space_group_name_H-M   'P 1'
#
loop_
_entity.id
_entity.type
_entity.pdbx_description
1 polymer ?
#
loop_
_entity_poly.entity_id
_entity_poly.type
_entity_poly.pdbx_seq_one_letter_code
_entity_poly.pdbx_strand_id
1 'polypeptide(L)'
;CNLLPEGQITPMTRIQIAKDVSLATTIGQALLPGKAVLLMAGSGHVDRVLGVPQHLPASLTVKTVRLYAGTPEPVDAAAFDGLWATPALPETDYCEGLSQQLAPKP
;
A
#
# COMPACT_ATOMS: atom_id res chain seq x y z
N CYS A 1 2.63 -2.77 -17.68
CA CYS A 1 1.75 -3.02 -18.85
C CYS A 1 1.12 -1.76 -19.47
N ASN A 2 1.43 -0.52 -19.02
CA ASN A 2 0.99 0.73 -19.69
C ASN A 2 -0.53 0.86 -19.95
N LEU A 3 -1.35 0.18 -19.15
CA LEU A 3 -2.82 0.21 -19.30
C LEU A 3 -3.47 1.46 -18.68
N LEU A 4 -2.74 2.21 -17.85
CA LEU A 4 -3.22 3.47 -17.29
C LEU A 4 -2.86 4.62 -18.26
N PRO A 5 -3.85 5.32 -18.85
CA PRO A 5 -3.56 6.47 -19.70
C PRO A 5 -2.81 7.56 -18.93
N GLU A 6 -1.90 8.27 -19.58
CA GLU A 6 -1.07 9.30 -18.94
C GLU A 6 -1.91 10.38 -18.23
N GLY A 7 -2.98 10.84 -18.88
CA GLY A 7 -3.92 11.81 -18.30
C GLY A 7 -4.66 11.31 -17.05
N GLN A 8 -4.64 9.99 -16.78
CA GLN A 8 -5.25 9.38 -15.60
C GLN A 8 -4.25 9.19 -14.44
N ILE A 9 -2.95 9.40 -14.63
CA ILE A 9 -1.95 9.21 -13.56
C ILE A 9 -2.24 10.17 -12.40
N THR A 10 -2.29 11.46 -12.66
CA THR A 10 -2.54 12.48 -11.63
C THR A 10 -3.85 12.27 -10.85
N PRO A 11 -5.03 12.06 -11.49
CA PRO A 11 -6.26 11.83 -10.73
C PRO A 11 -6.24 10.52 -9.95
N MET A 12 -5.64 9.44 -10.47
CA MET A 12 -5.48 8.20 -9.71
C MET A 12 -4.57 8.37 -8.50
N THR A 13 -3.46 9.11 -8.63
CA THR A 13 -2.58 9.45 -7.50
C THR A 13 -3.34 10.20 -6.41
N ARG A 14 -4.20 11.16 -6.76
CA ARG A 14 -5.05 11.86 -5.77
C ARG A 14 -5.98 10.92 -5.02
N ILE A 15 -6.54 9.92 -5.70
CA ILE A 15 -7.38 8.90 -5.06
C ILE A 15 -6.56 8.07 -4.07
N GLN A 16 -5.33 7.68 -4.42
CA GLN A 16 -4.48 6.93 -3.50
C GLN A 16 -4.12 7.74 -2.25
N ILE A 17 -3.75 9.01 -2.42
CA ILE A 17 -3.49 9.92 -1.28
C ILE A 17 -4.74 10.05 -0.40
N ALA A 18 -5.93 10.23 -0.99
CA ALA A 18 -7.17 10.34 -0.23
C ALA A 18 -7.47 9.05 0.58
N LYS A 19 -7.18 7.87 0.01
CA LYS A 19 -7.28 6.59 0.74
C LYS A 19 -6.30 6.53 1.89
N ASP A 20 -5.04 6.93 1.69
CA ASP A 20 -4.02 6.94 2.73
C ASP A 20 -4.38 7.87 3.89
N VAL A 21 -4.89 9.07 3.60
CA VAL A 21 -5.41 10.01 4.60
C VAL A 21 -6.60 9.41 5.36
N SER A 22 -7.51 8.73 4.67
CA SER A 22 -8.64 8.07 5.32
C SER A 22 -8.19 6.95 6.25
N LEU A 23 -7.23 6.12 5.84
CA LEU A 23 -6.67 5.06 6.68
C LEU A 23 -5.94 5.63 7.90
N ALA A 24 -5.14 6.69 7.73
CA ALA A 24 -4.47 7.38 8.83
C ALA A 24 -5.47 7.96 9.85
N THR A 25 -6.57 8.55 9.35
CA THR A 25 -7.66 9.06 10.18
C THR A 25 -8.30 7.93 11.00
N THR A 26 -8.59 6.78 10.36
CA THR A 26 -9.14 5.61 11.04
C THR A 26 -8.18 5.06 12.12
N ILE A 27 -6.87 5.03 11.85
CA ILE A 27 -5.87 4.66 12.88
C ILE A 27 -5.98 5.60 14.08
N GLY A 28 -6.01 6.92 13.83
CA GLY A 28 -6.11 7.93 14.89
C GLY A 28 -7.36 7.76 15.76
N GLN A 29 -8.50 7.42 15.15
CA GLN A 29 -9.76 7.15 15.86
C GLN A 29 -9.73 5.84 16.67
N ALA A 30 -8.90 4.87 16.28
CA ALA A 30 -8.79 3.58 16.95
C ALA A 30 -7.76 3.57 18.09
N LEU A 31 -7.03 4.67 18.31
CA LEU A 31 -6.01 4.76 19.36
C LEU A 31 -6.64 4.63 20.75
N LEU A 32 -6.05 3.75 21.56
CA LEU A 32 -6.40 3.56 22.96
C LEU A 32 -5.12 3.55 23.81
N PRO A 33 -5.10 4.20 24.99
CA PRO A 33 -3.93 4.18 25.86
C PRO A 33 -3.45 2.75 26.17
N GLY A 34 -2.15 2.51 26.03
CA GLY A 34 -1.52 1.21 26.29
C GLY A 34 -1.82 0.12 25.26
N LYS A 35 -2.50 0.43 24.14
CA LYS A 35 -2.79 -0.53 23.07
C LYS A 35 -2.09 -0.13 21.77
N ALA A 36 -1.79 -1.12 20.95
CA ALA A 36 -1.33 -0.93 19.58
C ALA A 36 -2.50 -1.06 18.59
N VAL A 37 -2.47 -0.25 17.54
CA VAL A 37 -3.36 -0.39 16.37
C VAL A 37 -2.58 -1.07 15.26
N LEU A 38 -3.15 -2.12 14.67
CA LEU A 38 -2.57 -2.82 13.52
C LEU A 38 -3.40 -2.53 12.27
N LEU A 39 -2.76 -1.93 11.25
CA LEU A 39 -3.32 -1.79 9.91
C LEU A 39 -2.74 -2.86 9.00
N MET A 40 -3.60 -3.63 8.33
CA MET A 40 -3.22 -4.49 7.22
C MET A 40 -3.73 -3.90 5.91
N ALA A 41 -2.82 -3.60 4.97
CA ALA A 41 -3.13 -3.00 3.69
C ALA A 41 -2.11 -3.44 2.62
N GLY A 42 -2.34 -3.03 1.36
CA GLY A 42 -1.36 -3.25 0.28
C GLY A 42 -0.03 -2.55 0.57
N SER A 43 1.08 -3.10 0.06
CA SER A 43 2.44 -2.65 0.42
C SER A 43 2.70 -1.17 0.11
N GLY A 44 2.08 -0.61 -0.94
CA GLY A 44 2.19 0.81 -1.27
C GLY A 44 1.58 1.73 -0.19
N HIS A 45 0.50 1.29 0.46
CA HIS A 45 -0.15 2.06 1.54
C HIS A 45 0.65 2.06 2.84
N VAL A 46 1.48 1.03 3.08
CA VAL A 46 2.29 0.92 4.30
C VAL A 46 3.74 1.37 4.08
N ASP A 47 4.06 1.89 2.90
CA ASP A 47 5.36 2.48 2.56
C ASP A 47 5.56 3.80 3.33
N ARG A 48 6.73 3.95 3.98
CA ARG A 48 7.04 5.12 4.83
C ARG A 48 7.22 6.41 4.04
N VAL A 49 7.60 6.33 2.77
CA VAL A 49 7.92 7.48 1.93
C VAL A 49 6.69 7.96 1.18
N LEU A 50 5.70 7.10 0.94
CA LEU A 50 4.57 7.39 0.05
C LEU A 50 3.18 7.27 0.69
N GLY A 51 2.99 6.34 1.62
CA GLY A 51 1.65 5.90 2.04
C GLY A 51 1.14 6.52 3.34
N VAL A 52 0.30 5.75 4.04
CA VAL A 52 -0.32 6.09 5.34
C VAL A 52 0.64 6.71 6.36
N PRO A 53 1.89 6.22 6.54
CA PRO A 53 2.81 6.81 7.52
C PRO A 53 3.06 8.31 7.35
N GLN A 54 2.97 8.84 6.12
CA GLN A 54 3.14 10.27 5.85
C GLN A 54 2.00 11.15 6.38
N HIS A 55 0.87 10.54 6.72
CA HIS A 55 -0.34 11.22 7.18
C HIS A 55 -0.64 10.98 8.67
N LEU A 56 0.21 10.22 9.37
CA LEU A 56 0.06 9.96 10.80
C LEU A 56 0.67 11.12 11.64
N PRO A 57 0.10 11.44 12.81
CA PRO A 57 0.70 12.40 13.73
C PRO A 57 2.11 12.00 14.14
N ALA A 58 3.05 12.94 14.17
CA ALA A 58 4.43 12.71 14.58
C ALA A 58 4.59 12.24 16.04
N SER A 59 3.53 12.37 16.86
CA SER A 59 3.51 11.85 18.23
C SER A 59 3.36 10.33 18.32
N LEU A 60 2.99 9.66 17.22
CA LEU A 60 2.86 8.21 17.19
C LEU A 60 4.19 7.54 16.89
N THR A 61 4.49 6.47 17.62
CA THR A 61 5.54 5.53 17.21
C THR A 61 4.97 4.59 16.17
N VAL A 62 5.48 4.65 14.95
CA VAL A 62 5.01 3.86 13.81
C VAL A 62 6.09 2.86 13.39
N LYS A 63 5.67 1.63 13.10
CA LYS A 63 6.51 0.57 12.52
C LYS A 63 5.82 -0.01 11.29
N THR A 64 6.55 -0.10 10.18
CA THR A 64 6.02 -0.64 8.93
C THR A 64 6.72 -1.95 8.58
N VAL A 65 5.93 -2.96 8.23
CA VAL A 65 6.44 -4.28 7.84
C VAL A 65 5.82 -4.66 6.51
N ARG A 66 6.66 -4.98 5.52
CA ARG A 66 6.19 -5.52 4.25
C ARG A 66 6.10 -7.04 4.34
N LEU A 67 4.92 -7.59 4.03
CA LEU A 67 4.77 -9.01 3.78
C LEU A 67 5.20 -9.29 2.33
N TYR A 68 6.12 -10.23 2.12
CA TYR A 68 6.66 -10.57 0.81
C TYR A 68 6.47 -12.06 0.54
N ALA A 69 5.74 -12.41 -0.53
CA ALA A 69 5.52 -13.79 -0.91
C ALA A 69 6.73 -14.35 -1.67
N GLY A 70 7.32 -15.42 -1.16
CA GLY A 70 8.50 -16.05 -1.77
C GLY A 70 9.82 -15.46 -1.27
N THR A 71 10.84 -15.48 -2.13
CA THR A 71 12.19 -15.03 -1.76
C THR A 71 12.26 -13.51 -1.80
N PRO A 72 12.54 -12.84 -0.66
CA PRO A 72 12.58 -11.39 -0.61
C PRO A 72 13.70 -10.82 -1.48
N GLU A 73 13.36 -9.87 -2.34
CA GLU A 73 14.36 -8.97 -2.92
C GLU A 73 14.82 -7.94 -1.87
N PRO A 74 16.05 -7.39 -1.99
CA PRO A 74 16.51 -6.32 -1.12
C PRO A 74 15.51 -5.16 -1.14
N VAL A 75 14.90 -4.88 0.01
CA VAL A 75 13.98 -3.76 0.15
C VAL A 75 14.77 -2.49 0.37
N ASP A 76 14.27 -1.37 -0.15
CA ASP A 76 14.75 -0.06 0.31
C ASP A 76 14.44 0.06 1.81
N ALA A 77 15.49 0.10 2.64
CA ALA A 77 15.38 0.27 4.07
C ALA A 77 14.76 1.63 4.44
N ALA A 78 14.71 2.60 3.52
CA ALA A 78 13.97 3.84 3.72
C ALA A 78 12.44 3.63 3.70
N ALA A 79 11.94 2.59 3.01
CA ALA A 79 10.52 2.36 2.79
C ALA A 79 9.85 1.52 3.91
N PHE A 80 10.56 0.55 4.50
CA PHE A 80 10.00 -0.34 5.53
C PHE A 80 10.96 -0.60 6.70
N ASP A 81 10.45 -0.69 7.92
CA ASP A 81 11.25 -1.08 9.11
C ASP A 81 11.61 -2.58 9.12
N GLY A 82 10.87 -3.40 8.36
CA GLY A 82 11.11 -4.83 8.30
C GLY A 82 10.40 -5.51 7.14
N LEU A 83 10.86 -6.73 6.87
CA LEU A 83 10.24 -7.61 5.88
C LEU A 83 9.91 -8.94 6.54
N TRP A 84 8.73 -9.45 6.23
CA TRP A 84 8.28 -10.78 6.63
C TRP A 84 8.04 -11.61 5.37
N ALA A 85 8.86 -12.65 5.16
CA ALA A 85 8.68 -13.59 4.07
C ALA A 85 7.51 -14.55 4.34
N THR A 86 6.57 -14.64 3.41
CA THR A 86 5.48 -15.63 3.42
C THR A 86 5.74 -16.68 2.34
N PRO A 87 5.09 -17.86 2.39
CA PRO A 87 5.15 -18.81 1.29
C PRO A 87 4.84 -18.14 -0.04
N ALA A 88 5.52 -18.60 -1.11
CA ALA A 88 5.28 -18.11 -2.45
C ALA A 88 3.81 -18.36 -2.85
N LEU A 89 3.23 -17.38 -3.54
CA LEU A 89 1.92 -17.52 -4.18
C LEU A 89 2.11 -17.78 -5.67
N PRO A 90 1.16 -18.44 -6.34
CA PRO A 90 1.18 -18.56 -7.80
C PRO A 90 1.26 -17.19 -8.46
N GLU A 91 2.07 -17.06 -9.51
CA GLU A 91 2.12 -15.83 -10.29
C GLU A 91 0.75 -15.52 -10.90
N THR A 92 0.36 -14.25 -10.81
CA THR A 92 -0.90 -13.74 -11.37
C THR A 92 -0.59 -12.56 -12.26
N ASP A 93 -0.98 -12.64 -13.54
CA ASP A 93 -0.92 -11.50 -14.44
C ASP A 93 -2.14 -10.60 -14.24
N TYR A 94 -2.00 -9.61 -13.35
CA TYR A 94 -3.03 -8.61 -13.11
C TYR A 94 -3.25 -7.68 -14.31
N CYS A 95 -2.28 -7.55 -15.20
CA CYS A 95 -2.40 -6.70 -16.38
C CYS A 95 -3.32 -7.34 -17.42
N GLU A 96 -3.20 -8.64 -17.66
CA GLU A 96 -4.08 -9.36 -18.58
C GLU A 96 -5.55 -9.26 -18.14
N GLY A 97 -5.84 -9.54 -16.87
CA GLY A 97 -7.20 -9.45 -16.32
C GLY A 97 -7.79 -8.03 -16.44
N LEU A 98 -6.97 -6.99 -16.24
CA LEU A 98 -7.40 -5.61 -16.43
C LEU A 98 -7.60 -5.27 -17.91
N SER A 99 -6.73 -5.76 -18.80
CA SER A 99 -6.85 -5.54 -20.24
C SER A 99 -8.17 -6.06 -20.79
N GLN A 100 -8.57 -7.26 -20.36
CA GLN A 100 -9.86 -7.87 -20.72
C GLN A 100 -11.06 -7.03 -20.24
N GLN A 101 -10.97 -6.43 -19.05
CA GLN A 101 -12.04 -5.57 -18.51
C GLN A 101 -12.18 -4.24 -19.26
N LEU A 102 -11.06 -3.72 -19.77
CA LEU A 102 -11.02 -2.47 -20.53
C LEU A 102 -11.37 -2.67 -22.02
N ALA A 103 -11.45 -3.91 -22.49
CA ALA A 103 -11.83 -4.21 -23.86
C ALA A 103 -13.24 -3.64 -24.15
N PRO A 104 -13.46 -3.05 -25.34
CA PRO A 104 -14.77 -2.55 -25.71
C PRO A 104 -15.79 -3.69 -25.69
N LYS A 105 -16.93 -3.46 -25.04
CA LYS A 105 -18.05 -4.40 -25.09
C LYS A 105 -18.61 -4.46 -26.51
N PRO A 106 -19.00 -5.65 -27.00
CA PRO A 106 -19.63 -5.81 -28.31
C PRO A 106 -20.96 -5.05 -28.41
#